data_AF-A0ABC9B8C4-F1
#
_entry.id   AF-A0ABC9B8C4-F1
#
_cell.length_a   1.000
_cell.length_b   1.000
_cell.length_c   1.000
_cell.angle_alpha   90.00
_cell.angle_beta   90.00
_cell.angle_gamma   90.00
#
_symmetry.space_group_name_H-M   'P 1'
#
loop_
_entity.id
_entity.type
_entity.pdbx_description
1 polymer ?
#
loop_
_entity_poly.entity_id
_entity_poly.type
_entity_poly.pdbx_seq_one_letter_code
_entity_poly.pdbx_strand_id
1 'polypeptide(L)'
;MAIQSLRNGFNGLLINDHEIDPSNMTPEMKKGIRDRRMKLYKLICYCGVAMVMWIDKAALLNSVYQYSHIAAQICMVYLTVALLSMLLGIIASSFPDSAPFAMAVAWNGTWQVFMFLIMFIHLSIVKVYPELLHLTLSFIFTSVLFSIYWSFCTRDPAVRLVEAAHHE
;
A
#
# COMPACT_ATOMS: atom_id res chain seq x y z
N MET A 1 8.52 -11.55 -16.89
CA MET A 1 7.06 -11.34 -17.00
C MET A 1 6.48 -10.50 -15.86
N ALA A 2 6.71 -10.81 -14.57
CA ALA A 2 6.19 -10.03 -13.44
C ALA A 2 6.71 -8.58 -13.35
N ILE A 3 8.00 -8.34 -13.62
CA ILE A 3 8.62 -7.00 -13.56
C ILE A 3 8.06 -6.05 -14.62
N GLN A 4 7.84 -6.54 -15.84
CA GLN A 4 7.17 -5.77 -16.90
C GLN A 4 5.71 -5.50 -16.57
N SER A 5 5.01 -6.46 -15.95
CA SER A 5 3.62 -6.27 -15.49
C SER A 5 3.53 -5.20 -14.38
N LEU A 6 4.46 -5.21 -13.42
CA LEU A 6 4.59 -4.18 -12.39
C LEU A 6 4.91 -2.82 -12.99
N ARG A 7 5.89 -2.73 -13.91
CA ARG A 7 6.25 -1.49 -14.59
C ARG A 7 5.07 -0.91 -15.40
N ASN A 8 4.36 -1.75 -16.15
CA ASN A 8 3.20 -1.33 -16.93
C ASN A 8 2.00 -0.97 -16.03
N GLY A 9 1.88 -1.62 -14.86
CA GLY A 9 0.90 -1.30 -13.83
C GLY A 9 1.16 0.06 -13.18
N PHE A 10 2.40 0.33 -12.77
CA PHE A 10 2.82 1.63 -12.22
C PHE A 10 2.65 2.76 -13.22
N ASN A 11 3.05 2.56 -14.48
CA ASN A 11 2.80 3.53 -15.55
C ASN A 11 1.30 3.75 -15.78
N GLY A 12 0.48 2.70 -15.61
CA GLY A 12 -0.98 2.80 -15.67
C GLY A 12 -1.63 3.58 -14.52
N LEU A 13 -1.01 3.56 -13.34
CA LEU A 13 -1.40 4.34 -12.16
C LEU A 13 -1.02 5.82 -12.32
N LEU A 14 0.03 6.12 -13.10
CA LEU A 14 0.61 7.45 -13.20
C LEU A 14 0.20 8.24 -14.45
N ILE A 15 -0.17 7.58 -15.56
CA ILE A 15 -0.21 8.24 -16.88
C ILE A 15 -1.64 8.40 -17.45
N ASN A 16 -2.65 7.64 -17.02
CA ASN A 16 -3.95 7.64 -17.71
C ASN A 16 -5.06 8.50 -17.08
N ASP A 17 -4.92 8.96 -15.83
CA ASP A 17 -6.00 9.71 -15.17
C ASP A 17 -5.94 11.23 -15.39
N HIS A 18 -4.82 11.74 -15.92
CA HIS A 18 -4.62 13.19 -16.05
C HIS A 18 -5.22 13.80 -17.33
N GLU A 19 -5.50 12.98 -18.34
CA GLU A 19 -6.06 13.43 -19.63
C GLU A 19 -7.59 13.26 -19.73
N ILE A 20 -8.22 12.55 -18.78
CA ILE A 20 -9.66 12.28 -18.84
C ILE A 20 -10.38 13.31 -17.98
N ASP A 21 -11.04 14.28 -18.63
CA ASP A 21 -11.96 15.19 -17.96
C ASP A 21 -13.04 14.37 -17.23
N PRO A 22 -13.13 14.46 -15.89
CA PRO A 22 -14.10 13.68 -15.12
C PRO A 22 -15.54 13.94 -15.55
N SER A 23 -15.85 15.11 -16.13
CA SER A 23 -17.18 15.45 -16.65
C SER A 23 -17.60 14.63 -17.88
N ASN A 24 -16.64 14.07 -18.62
CA ASN A 24 -16.87 13.28 -19.85
C ASN A 24 -16.77 11.77 -19.63
N MET A 25 -16.58 11.29 -18.39
CA MET A 25 -16.45 9.85 -18.12
C MET A 25 -17.79 9.12 -18.18
N THR A 26 -17.92 8.21 -19.15
CA THR A 26 -19.04 7.27 -19.19
C THR A 26 -18.97 6.26 -18.04
N PRO A 27 -20.11 5.66 -17.62
CA PRO A 27 -20.13 4.62 -16.59
C PRO A 27 -19.22 3.42 -16.92
N GLU A 28 -19.11 3.07 -18.20
CA GLU A 28 -18.25 1.98 -18.67
C GLU A 28 -16.76 2.30 -18.51
N MET A 29 -16.36 3.54 -18.80
CA MET A 29 -14.99 4.01 -18.56
C MET A 29 -14.64 3.98 -17.07
N LYS A 30 -15.55 4.44 -16.20
CA LYS A 30 -15.36 4.39 -14.74
C LYS A 30 -15.17 2.95 -14.25
N LYS A 31 -16.00 2.02 -14.76
CA LYS A 31 -15.87 0.59 -14.45
C LYS A 31 -14.53 0.03 -14.92
N GLY A 32 -14.10 0.36 -16.14
CA GLY A 32 -12.81 -0.09 -16.69
C GLY A 32 -11.60 0.40 -15.88
N ILE A 33 -11.60 1.67 -15.46
CA ILE A 33 -10.55 2.24 -14.60
C ILE A 33 -10.53 1.55 -13.25
N ARG A 34 -11.69 1.40 -12.60
CA ARG A 34 -11.82 0.72 -11.32
C ARG A 34 -11.29 -0.72 -11.40
N ASP A 35 -11.72 -1.49 -12.40
CA ASP A 35 -11.33 -2.89 -12.55
C ASP A 35 -9.83 -3.03 -12.82
N ARG A 36 -9.23 -2.10 -13.58
CA ARG A 36 -7.77 -2.04 -13.79
C ARG A 36 -7.03 -1.77 -12.48
N ARG A 37 -7.48 -0.79 -11.70
CA ARG A 37 -6.86 -0.46 -10.40
C ARG A 37 -7.00 -1.60 -9.40
N MET A 38 -8.15 -2.25 -9.32
CA MET A 38 -8.36 -3.42 -8.45
C MET A 38 -7.41 -4.57 -8.81
N LYS A 39 -7.21 -4.86 -10.10
CA LYS A 39 -6.21 -5.86 -10.54
C LYS A 39 -4.79 -5.49 -10.10
N LEU A 40 -4.44 -4.20 -10.15
CA LEU A 40 -3.13 -3.73 -9.74
C LEU A 40 -2.95 -3.82 -8.22
N TYR A 41 -3.93 -3.39 -7.43
CA TYR A 41 -3.93 -3.54 -5.98
C TYR A 41 -3.83 -5.00 -5.56
N LYS A 42 -4.58 -5.88 -6.22
CA LYS A 42 -4.49 -7.34 -6.03
C LYS A 42 -3.05 -7.82 -6.21
N LEU A 43 -2.43 -7.47 -7.33
CA LEU A 43 -1.06 -7.87 -7.65
C LEU A 43 -0.06 -7.37 -6.60
N ILE A 44 -0.14 -6.09 -6.22
CA ILE A 44 0.77 -5.50 -5.24
C ILE A 44 0.58 -6.17 -3.87
N CYS A 45 -0.66 -6.37 -3.42
CA CYS A 45 -0.95 -7.04 -2.16
C CYS A 45 -0.43 -8.49 -2.16
N TYR A 46 -0.61 -9.24 -3.25
CA TYR A 46 -0.04 -10.59 -3.37
C TYR A 46 1.49 -10.59 -3.29
N CYS A 47 2.15 -9.66 -4.00
CA CYS A 47 3.60 -9.50 -3.90
C CYS A 47 4.03 -9.17 -2.46
N GLY A 48 3.31 -8.28 -1.78
CA GLY A 48 3.54 -7.93 -0.38
C GLY A 48 3.45 -9.13 0.56
N VAL A 49 2.36 -9.90 0.47
CA VAL A 49 2.19 -11.13 1.26
C VAL A 49 3.30 -12.13 0.97
N ALA A 50 3.65 -12.35 -0.29
CA ALA A 50 4.74 -13.24 -0.66
C ALA A 50 6.09 -12.78 -0.06
N MET A 51 6.39 -11.47 -0.10
CA MET A 51 7.59 -10.91 0.52
C MET A 51 7.59 -11.09 2.04
N VAL A 52 6.46 -10.80 2.71
CA VAL A 52 6.32 -11.04 4.14
C VAL A 52 6.62 -12.49 4.46
N MET A 53 6.07 -13.45 3.70
CA MET A 53 6.29 -14.89 3.91
C MET A 53 7.72 -15.34 3.63
N TRP A 54 8.42 -14.70 2.69
CA TRP A 54 9.81 -15.00 2.34
C TRP A 54 10.82 -14.50 3.38
N ILE A 55 10.56 -13.37 4.02
CA ILE A 55 11.48 -12.74 4.97
C ILE A 55 11.53 -13.53 6.29
N ASP A 56 12.74 -13.74 6.83
CA ASP A 56 12.92 -14.28 8.18
C ASP A 56 12.55 -13.22 9.23
N LYS A 57 11.26 -13.18 9.58
CA LYS A 57 10.74 -12.22 10.57
C LYS A 57 11.31 -12.48 11.97
N ALA A 58 11.66 -13.73 12.30
CA ALA A 58 12.22 -14.07 13.61
C ALA A 58 13.61 -13.46 13.77
N ALA A 59 14.47 -13.61 12.75
CA ALA A 59 15.78 -12.96 12.74
C ALA A 59 15.68 -11.42 12.79
N LEU A 60 14.72 -10.84 12.07
CA LEU A 60 14.50 -9.39 12.04
C LEU A 60 14.01 -8.84 13.38
N LEU A 61 13.02 -9.50 13.99
CA LEU A 61 12.48 -9.11 15.30
C LEU A 61 13.52 -9.33 16.40
N ASN A 62 14.31 -10.40 16.33
CA ASN A 62 15.36 -10.67 17.31
C ASN A 62 16.46 -9.59 17.29
N SER A 63 16.82 -9.06 16.10
CA SER A 63 17.79 -7.96 16.05
C SER A 63 17.28 -6.68 16.68
N VAL A 64 15.97 -6.41 16.67
CA VAL A 64 15.38 -5.27 17.38
C VAL A 64 15.27 -5.55 18.87
N TYR A 65 14.90 -6.79 19.22
CA TYR A 65 14.71 -7.24 20.60
C TYR A 65 15.98 -7.10 21.45
N GLN A 66 17.17 -7.24 20.84
CA GLN A 66 18.45 -7.02 21.50
C GLN A 66 18.65 -5.58 22.00
N TYR A 67 17.99 -4.60 21.39
CA TYR A 67 18.11 -3.19 21.77
C TYR A 67 16.87 -2.67 22.52
N SER A 68 15.67 -3.14 22.16
CA SER A 68 14.42 -2.75 22.82
C SER A 68 13.32 -3.80 22.65
N HIS A 69 12.94 -4.42 23.77
CA HIS A 69 11.85 -5.40 23.80
C HIS A 69 10.50 -4.78 23.43
N ILE A 70 10.23 -3.56 23.88
CA ILE A 70 8.99 -2.84 23.59
C ILE A 70 8.89 -2.54 22.09
N ALA A 71 9.98 -2.05 21.48
CA ALA A 71 10.01 -1.78 20.04
C ALA A 71 9.77 -3.06 19.23
N ALA A 72 10.38 -4.19 19.62
CA ALA A 72 10.16 -5.47 18.96
C ALA A 72 8.69 -5.95 19.06
N GLN A 73 8.03 -5.77 20.20
CA GLN A 73 6.61 -6.09 20.36
C GLN A 73 5.72 -5.19 19.47
N ILE A 74 6.01 -3.89 19.43
CA ILE A 74 5.29 -2.95 18.55
C ILE A 74 5.45 -3.35 17.07
N CYS A 75 6.68 -3.69 16.65
CA CYS A 75 6.95 -4.19 15.30
C CYS A 75 6.17 -5.48 15.01
N MET A 76 6.08 -6.41 15.96
CA MET A 76 5.32 -7.65 15.79
C MET A 76 3.83 -7.36 15.56
N VAL A 77 3.22 -6.52 16.41
CA VAL A 77 1.81 -6.13 16.28
C VAL A 77 1.56 -5.46 14.93
N TYR A 78 2.41 -4.51 14.55
CA TYR A 78 2.32 -3.81 13.27
C TYR A 78 2.43 -4.78 12.08
N LEU A 79 3.40 -5.71 12.10
CA LEU A 79 3.57 -6.71 11.05
C LEU A 79 2.31 -7.57 10.86
N THR A 80 1.66 -7.96 11.96
CA THR A 80 0.39 -8.71 11.90
C THR A 80 -0.72 -7.87 11.30
N VAL A 81 -0.88 -6.61 11.72
CA VAL A 81 -1.89 -5.69 11.18
C VAL A 81 -1.66 -5.41 9.69
N ALA A 82 -0.40 -5.21 9.28
CA ALA A 82 -0.02 -5.01 7.90
C ALA A 82 -0.36 -6.24 7.05
N LEU A 83 0.00 -7.44 7.52
CA LEU A 83 -0.33 -8.69 6.83
C LEU A 83 -1.85 -8.89 6.68
N LEU A 84 -2.62 -8.68 7.74
CA LEU A 84 -4.08 -8.75 7.70
C LEU A 84 -4.65 -7.75 6.69
N SER A 85 -4.13 -6.52 6.68
CA SER A 85 -4.57 -5.49 5.73
C SER A 85 -4.25 -5.85 4.28
N MET A 86 -3.08 -6.45 4.01
CA MET A 86 -2.72 -6.94 2.68
C MET A 86 -3.65 -8.08 2.23
N LEU A 87 -3.96 -9.03 3.13
CA LEU A 87 -4.89 -10.13 2.85
C LEU A 87 -6.30 -9.61 2.58
N LEU A 88 -6.80 -8.66 3.39
CA LEU A 88 -8.07 -7.99 3.13
C LEU A 88 -8.06 -7.26 1.79
N GLY A 89 -6.93 -6.64 1.42
CA GLY A 89 -6.78 -6.00 0.11
C GLY A 89 -6.88 -7.01 -1.05
N ILE A 90 -6.30 -8.21 -0.91
CA ILE A 90 -6.43 -9.30 -1.88
C ILE A 90 -7.90 -9.76 -2.01
N ILE A 91 -8.60 -9.92 -0.88
CA ILE A 91 -9.99 -10.36 -0.86
C ILE A 91 -10.87 -9.30 -1.53
N ALA A 92 -10.75 -8.04 -1.10
CA ALA A 92 -11.52 -6.93 -1.63
C ALA A 92 -11.30 -6.72 -3.14
N SER A 93 -10.06 -6.87 -3.61
CA SER A 93 -9.74 -6.77 -5.04
C SER A 93 -10.13 -8.00 -5.87
N SER A 94 -10.34 -9.16 -5.23
CA SER A 94 -10.82 -10.37 -5.90
C SER A 94 -12.33 -10.44 -6.00
N PHE A 95 -13.03 -9.86 -5.01
CA PHE A 95 -14.49 -9.86 -4.91
C PHE A 95 -15.02 -8.43 -4.71
N PRO A 96 -14.79 -7.51 -5.66
CA PRO A 96 -15.11 -6.09 -5.52
C PRO A 96 -16.60 -5.83 -5.28
N ASP A 97 -17.48 -6.67 -5.82
CA ASP A 97 -18.93 -6.50 -5.73
C ASP A 97 -19.51 -7.03 -4.39
N SER A 98 -18.73 -7.82 -3.64
CA SER A 98 -19.16 -8.44 -2.38
C SER A 98 -18.61 -7.74 -1.14
N ALA A 99 -17.59 -6.90 -1.30
CA ALA A 99 -16.94 -6.20 -0.19
C ALA A 99 -17.41 -4.75 -0.09
N PRO A 100 -17.96 -4.30 1.05
CA PRO A 100 -18.23 -2.88 1.25
C PRO A 100 -16.91 -2.10 1.18
N PHE A 101 -16.91 -0.97 0.47
CA PHE A 101 -15.72 -0.14 0.27
C PHE A 101 -14.53 -0.88 -0.32
N ALA A 102 -14.76 -1.87 -1.19
CA ALA A 102 -13.72 -2.74 -1.75
C ALA A 102 -12.48 -1.98 -2.26
N MET A 103 -12.71 -0.86 -2.95
CA MET A 103 -11.64 0.01 -3.46
C MET A 103 -10.77 0.58 -2.35
N ALA A 104 -11.37 1.11 -1.28
CA ALA A 104 -10.64 1.67 -0.13
C ALA A 104 -9.88 0.59 0.65
N VAL A 105 -10.47 -0.60 0.79
CA VAL A 105 -9.82 -1.74 1.46
C VAL A 105 -8.62 -2.24 0.64
N ALA A 106 -8.78 -2.40 -0.67
CA ALA A 106 -7.69 -2.77 -1.58
C ALA A 106 -6.58 -1.71 -1.63
N TRP A 107 -6.97 -0.43 -1.60
CA TRP A 107 -6.05 0.70 -1.49
C TRP A 107 -5.23 0.65 -0.20
N ASN A 108 -5.88 0.44 0.95
CA ASN A 108 -5.21 0.35 2.24
C ASN A 108 -4.26 -0.86 2.29
N GLY A 109 -4.69 -2.03 1.81
CA GLY A 109 -3.82 -3.19 1.70
C GLY A 109 -2.57 -2.92 0.88
N THR A 110 -2.71 -2.19 -0.23
CA THR A 110 -1.60 -1.79 -1.09
C THR A 110 -0.66 -0.81 -0.39
N TRP A 111 -1.19 0.20 0.31
CA TRP A 111 -0.41 1.14 1.12
C TRP A 111 0.43 0.41 2.19
N GLN A 112 -0.16 -0.60 2.84
CA GLN A 112 0.52 -1.42 3.85
C GLN A 112 1.69 -2.21 3.28
N VAL A 113 1.64 -2.65 2.01
CA VAL A 113 2.80 -3.29 1.34
C VAL A 113 4.00 -2.36 1.31
N PHE A 114 3.79 -1.10 0.92
CA PHE A 114 4.87 -0.12 0.84
C PHE A 114 5.37 0.28 2.23
N MET A 115 4.48 0.44 3.20
CA MET A 115 4.90 0.73 4.58
C MET A 115 5.68 -0.42 5.21
N PHE A 116 5.28 -1.66 4.93
CA PHE A 116 6.06 -2.83 5.31
C PHE A 116 7.47 -2.81 4.70
N LEU A 117 7.60 -2.47 3.41
CA LEU A 117 8.91 -2.36 2.75
C LEU A 117 9.79 -1.27 3.36
N ILE A 118 9.22 -0.08 3.63
CA ILE A 118 9.94 1.01 4.29
C ILE A 118 10.41 0.55 5.67
N MET A 119 9.54 -0.07 6.46
CA MET A 119 9.90 -0.60 7.78
C MET A 119 11.00 -1.66 7.68
N PHE A 120 10.86 -2.61 6.74
CA PHE A 120 11.83 -3.69 6.54
C PHE A 120 13.23 -3.17 6.22
N ILE A 121 13.34 -2.14 5.37
CA ILE A 121 14.63 -1.50 5.05
C ILE A 121 15.25 -0.91 6.31
N HIS A 122 14.49 -0.13 7.08
CA HIS A 122 14.99 0.51 8.30
C HIS A 122 15.41 -0.52 9.36
N LEU A 123 14.63 -1.59 9.55
CA LEU A 123 14.98 -2.67 10.48
C LEU A 123 16.21 -3.46 10.04
N SER A 124 16.40 -3.66 8.72
CA SER A 124 17.57 -4.36 8.19
C SER A 124 18.87 -3.58 8.39
N ILE A 125 18.79 -2.25 8.43
CA ILE A 125 19.93 -1.35 8.64
C ILE A 125 20.42 -1.36 10.10
N VAL A 126 19.57 -1.74 11.08
CA VAL A 126 19.92 -1.78 12.52
C VAL A 126 21.22 -2.55 12.78
N LYS A 127 21.49 -3.60 12.01
CA LYS A 127 22.72 -4.40 12.14
C LYS A 127 24.01 -3.63 11.81
N VAL A 128 23.91 -2.61 10.96
CA VAL A 128 25.04 -1.81 10.46
C VAL A 128 25.09 -0.43 11.11
N TYR A 129 23.93 0.11 11.48
CA TYR A 129 23.78 1.40 12.14
C TYR A 129 22.81 1.28 13.33
N PRO A 130 23.30 0.96 14.54
CA PRO A 130 22.46 0.61 15.69
C PRO A 130 21.81 1.81 16.41
N GLU A 131 21.86 3.01 15.82
CA GLU A 131 21.21 4.20 16.37
C GLU A 131 19.69 4.19 16.12
N LEU A 132 18.96 3.51 17.01
CA LEU A 132 17.51 3.30 16.89
C LEU A 132 16.72 4.60 16.77
N LEU A 133 17.14 5.68 17.43
CA LEU A 133 16.44 6.96 17.37
C LEU A 133 16.47 7.53 15.95
N HIS A 134 17.65 7.54 15.31
CA HIS A 134 17.81 8.03 13.95
C HIS A 134 17.05 7.19 12.94
N LEU A 135 17.11 5.86 13.09
CA LEU A 135 16.34 4.95 12.23
C LEU A 135 14.83 5.13 12.41
N THR A 136 14.36 5.36 13.63
CA THR A 136 12.94 5.64 13.91
C THR A 136 12.49 6.95 13.29
N LEU A 137 13.27 8.03 13.45
CA LEU A 137 12.96 9.33 12.84
C LEU A 137 12.97 9.27 11.31
N SER A 138 13.96 8.59 10.73
CA SER A 138 14.03 8.34 9.28
C SER A 138 12.83 7.53 8.79
N PHE A 139 12.44 6.49 9.52
CA PHE A 139 11.24 5.70 9.22
C PHE A 139 9.99 6.57 9.22
N ILE A 140 9.77 7.37 10.27
CA ILE A 140 8.61 8.27 10.35
C ILE A 140 8.61 9.25 9.16
N PHE A 141 9.74 9.89 8.88
CA PHE A 141 9.82 10.88 7.81
C PHE A 141 9.55 10.27 6.42
N THR A 142 10.17 9.14 6.12
CA THR A 142 9.98 8.43 4.84
C THR A 142 8.55 7.89 4.68
N SER A 143 7.96 7.34 5.74
CA SER A 143 6.56 6.90 5.76
C SER A 143 5.58 8.06 5.57
N VAL A 144 5.81 9.22 6.20
CA VAL A 144 4.95 10.40 6.01
C VAL A 144 5.02 10.91 4.57
N LEU A 145 6.23 11.11 4.03
CA LEU A 145 6.41 11.55 2.65
C LEU A 145 5.79 10.57 1.65
N PHE A 146 6.00 9.27 1.85
CA PHE A 146 5.38 8.25 1.02
C PHE A 146 3.86 8.28 1.12
N SER A 147 3.29 8.46 2.32
CA SER A 147 1.82 8.53 2.50
C SER A 147 1.21 9.71 1.77
N ILE A 148 1.87 10.88 1.83
CA ILE A 148 1.44 12.08 1.12
C ILE A 148 1.46 11.81 -0.39
N TYR A 149 2.59 11.32 -0.91
CA TYR A 149 2.72 10.96 -2.33
C TYR A 149 1.67 9.93 -2.76
N TRP A 150 1.51 8.85 -1.98
CA TRP A 150 0.55 7.80 -2.24
C TRP A 150 -0.87 8.35 -2.30
N SER A 151 -1.27 9.21 -1.36
CA SER A 151 -2.57 9.87 -1.36
C SER A 151 -2.81 10.67 -2.65
N PHE A 152 -1.81 11.40 -3.15
CA PHE A 152 -1.95 12.14 -4.41
C PHE A 152 -2.05 11.22 -5.63
N CYS A 153 -1.22 10.19 -5.73
CA CYS A 153 -1.20 9.28 -6.89
C CYS A 153 -2.42 8.38 -7.01
N THR A 154 -3.18 8.22 -5.92
CA THR A 154 -4.30 7.28 -5.84
C THR A 154 -5.64 7.94 -5.60
N ARG A 155 -5.65 9.28 -5.51
CA ARG A 155 -6.88 10.07 -5.49
C ARG A 155 -7.71 9.69 -6.71
N ASP A 156 -8.91 9.21 -6.43
CA ASP A 156 -9.85 8.81 -7.46
C ASP A 156 -10.42 10.07 -8.13
N PRO A 157 -10.25 10.28 -9.45
CA PRO A 157 -10.89 11.41 -10.13
C PRO A 157 -12.43 11.33 -10.02
N ALA A 158 -12.99 10.15 -9.72
CA ALA A 158 -14.43 9.94 -9.58
C ALA A 158 -15.04 10.48 -8.26
N VAL A 159 -14.27 10.65 -7.18
CA VAL A 159 -14.82 11.08 -5.87
C VAL A 159 -15.28 12.54 -5.91
N ARG A 160 -14.66 13.38 -6.75
CA ARG A 160 -15.08 14.78 -6.95
C ARG A 160 -16.51 14.92 -7.48
N LEU A 161 -17.03 13.94 -8.21
CA LEU A 161 -18.38 14.04 -8.81
C LEU A 161 -19.51 13.73 -7.82
N VAL A 162 -19.27 12.87 -6.83
CA VAL A 162 -20.29 12.56 -5.81
C VAL A 162 -20.38 13.70 -4.79
N GLU A 163 -19.25 14.31 -4.43
CA GLU A 163 -19.25 15.50 -3.56
C GLU A 163 -19.75 16.76 -4.28
N ALA A 164 -19.46 16.96 -5.58
CA ALA A 164 -20.01 18.08 -6.34
C ALA A 164 -21.53 17.95 -6.58
N ALA A 165 -22.04 16.74 -6.87
CA ALA A 165 -23.47 16.51 -7.08
C ALA A 165 -24.31 16.53 -5.80
N HIS A 166 -23.67 16.56 -4.61
CA HIS A 166 -24.35 16.75 -3.32
C HIS A 166 -24.36 18.21 -2.85
N HIS A 167 -23.72 19.11 -3.60
CA HIS A 167 -23.63 20.55 -3.29
C HIS A 167 -24.28 21.45 -4.36
N GLU A 168 -25.03 20.87 -5.29
CA GLU A 168 -26.00 21.56 -6.18
C GLU A 168 -27.43 21.06 -5.89
#